data_AF-A0A643BLF2-F1
#
_entry.id   AF-A0A643BLF2-F1
#
_cell.length_a   1.000
_cell.length_b   1.000
_cell.length_c   1.000
_cell.angle_alpha   90.00
_cell.angle_beta   90.00
_cell.angle_gamma   90.00
#
_symmetry.space_group_name_H-M   'P 1'
#
loop_
_entity.id
_entity.type
_entity.pdbx_description
1 polymer ?
#
loop_
_entity_poly.entity_id
_entity_poly.type
_entity_poly.pdbx_seq_one_letter_code
_entity_poly.pdbx_strand_id
1 'polypeptide(L)'
;MDDLKVELSQLHVSKVTGSAASKLYKIRVVCKSIACVLSAINQTQKENLRKFYKGKKYKPLELQPKKICTMHCQLNKREENLKTKQQQWKQWL
;
A
#
# COMPACT_ATOMS: atom_id res chain seq x y z
N MET A 1 2.36 18.88 -9.51
CA MET A 1 1.57 17.79 -10.15
C MET A 1 0.73 18.33 -11.27
N ASP A 2 0.17 19.52 -11.09
CA ASP A 2 -0.76 20.10 -12.03
C ASP A 2 -0.10 20.46 -13.36
N ASP A 3 1.19 20.83 -13.36
CA ASP A 3 1.95 21.07 -14.60
C ASP A 3 2.00 19.83 -15.52
N LEU A 4 2.31 18.65 -14.95
CA LEU A 4 2.34 17.39 -15.71
C LEU A 4 0.95 16.99 -16.23
N LYS A 5 -0.11 17.31 -15.49
CA LYS A 5 -1.49 17.05 -15.91
C LYS A 5 -1.92 17.98 -17.04
N VAL A 6 -1.52 19.25 -16.98
CA VAL A 6 -1.75 20.23 -18.05
C VAL A 6 -1.01 19.80 -19.31
N GLU A 7 0.26 19.42 -19.19
CA GLU A 7 1.06 18.91 -20.31
C GLU A 7 0.42 17.64 -20.93
N LEU A 8 -0.02 16.68 -20.11
CA LEU A 8 -0.70 15.49 -20.59
C LEU A 8 -2.00 15.82 -21.35
N SER A 9 -2.78 16.77 -20.85
CA SER A 9 -4.02 17.21 -21.48
C SER A 9 -3.77 17.85 -22.85
N GLN A 10 -2.74 18.69 -22.96
CA GLN A 10 -2.31 19.28 -24.23
C GLN A 10 -1.82 18.22 -25.23
N LEU A 11 -1.10 17.21 -24.75
CA LEU A 11 -0.62 16.10 -25.59
C LEU A 11 -1.78 15.21 -26.08
N HIS A 12 -2.83 15.03 -25.28
CA HIS A 12 -4.04 14.31 -25.70
C HIS A 12 -4.80 15.04 -26.81
N VAL A 13 -4.97 16.36 -26.73
CA VAL A 13 -5.56 17.17 -27.81
C VAL A 13 -4.71 17.04 -29.08
N SER A 14 -3.39 17.18 -28.95
CA SER A 14 -2.45 17.07 -30.08
C SER A 14 -2.51 15.70 -30.76
N LYS A 15 -2.78 14.62 -30.02
CA LYS A 15 -2.93 13.28 -30.56
C LYS A 15 -4.15 13.17 -31.49
N VAL A 16 -5.26 13.81 -31.13
CA VAL A 16 -6.50 13.78 -31.93
C VAL A 16 -6.32 14.51 -33.26
N THR A 17 -5.56 15.61 -33.27
CA THR A 17 -5.29 16.41 -34.47
C THR A 17 -4.28 15.75 -35.44
N GLY A 18 -3.74 14.57 -35.14
CA GLY A 18 -2.79 13.87 -36.03
C GLY A 18 -1.36 14.40 -35.95
N SER A 19 -0.84 14.63 -34.74
CA SER A 19 0.51 15.14 -34.49
C SER A 19 1.64 14.13 -34.79
N ALA A 20 2.85 14.65 -35.02
CA ALA A 20 4.09 13.90 -35.20
C ALA A 20 4.35 12.85 -34.10
N ALA A 21 4.92 11.70 -34.50
CA ALA A 21 5.21 10.55 -33.63
C ALA A 21 6.09 10.88 -32.41
N SER A 22 7.00 11.85 -32.55
CA SER A 22 7.86 12.32 -31.45
C SER A 22 7.09 12.94 -30.30
N LYS A 23 5.97 13.63 -30.57
CA LYS A 23 5.07 14.19 -29.54
C LYS A 23 4.21 13.10 -28.90
N LEU A 24 3.82 12.07 -29.66
CA LEU A 24 3.04 10.94 -29.13
C LEU A 24 3.84 10.09 -28.12
N TYR A 25 5.15 9.91 -28.37
CA TYR A 25 6.03 9.20 -27.42
C TYR A 25 6.06 9.87 -26.04
N LYS A 26 6.00 11.21 -25.98
CA LYS A 26 6.02 11.96 -24.72
C LYS A 26 4.86 11.63 -23.79
N ILE A 27 3.68 11.24 -24.31
CA ILE A 27 2.53 10.84 -23.50
C ILE A 27 2.91 9.71 -22.53
N ARG A 28 3.63 8.69 -23.00
CA ARG A 28 4.06 7.57 -22.15
C ARG A 28 5.02 8.01 -21.05
N VAL A 29 5.91 8.95 -21.36
CA VAL A 29 6.89 9.49 -20.41
C VAL A 29 6.18 10.28 -19.32
N VAL A 30 5.27 11.19 -19.71
CA VAL A 30 4.49 12.02 -18.78
C VAL A 30 3.57 11.17 -17.90
N CYS A 31 2.91 10.13 -18.44
CA CYS A 31 2.11 9.22 -17.62
C CYS A 31 2.95 8.49 -16.55
N LYS A 32 4.16 8.05 -16.91
CA LYS A 32 5.08 7.40 -15.96
C LYS A 32 5.58 8.36 -14.89
N SER A 33 5.89 9.62 -15.24
CA SER A 33 6.32 10.61 -14.25
C SER A 33 5.20 10.95 -13.27
N ILE A 34 3.96 11.14 -13.74
CA ILE A 34 2.78 11.34 -12.88
C ILE A 34 2.60 10.15 -11.92
N ALA A 35 2.64 8.92 -12.45
CA ALA A 35 2.49 7.72 -11.62
C ALA A 35 3.61 7.59 -10.57
N CYS A 36 4.85 7.94 -10.92
CA CYS A 36 5.98 7.93 -10.01
C CYS A 36 5.78 8.92 -8.85
N VAL A 37 5.37 10.15 -9.15
CA VAL A 37 5.20 11.15 -8.08
C VAL A 37 3.97 10.86 -7.21
N LEU A 38 2.86 10.41 -7.79
CA LEU A 38 1.71 9.92 -7.00
C LEU A 38 2.12 8.76 -6.08
N SER A 39 2.98 7.85 -6.57
CA SER A 39 3.49 6.75 -5.76
C SER A 39 4.35 7.25 -4.60
N ALA A 40 5.24 8.23 -4.83
CA ALA A 40 6.05 8.83 -3.77
C ALA A 40 5.19 9.55 -2.71
N ILE A 41 4.18 10.31 -3.14
CA ILE A 41 3.22 10.95 -2.23
C ILE A 41 2.47 9.89 -1.40
N ASN A 42 1.96 8.84 -2.04
CA ASN A 42 1.26 7.77 -1.34
C ASN A 42 2.17 7.01 -0.36
N GLN A 43 3.44 6.79 -0.72
CA GLN A 43 4.42 6.17 0.17
C GLN A 43 4.66 7.00 1.42
N THR A 44 4.95 8.30 1.26
CA THR A 44 5.20 9.21 2.40
C THR A 44 3.96 9.36 3.30
N GLN A 45 2.77 9.47 2.71
CA GLN A 45 1.51 9.50 3.47
C GLN A 45 1.31 8.22 4.29
N LYS A 46 1.48 7.05 3.67
CA LYS A 46 1.35 5.76 4.36
C LYS A 46 2.39 5.57 5.45
N GLU A 47 3.62 6.01 5.23
CA GLU A 47 4.67 5.94 6.24
C GLU A 47 4.33 6.81 7.46
N ASN A 48 3.86 8.03 7.24
CA ASN A 48 3.43 8.93 8.31
C ASN A 48 2.24 8.36 9.09
N LEU A 49 1.27 7.76 8.41
CA LEU A 49 0.16 7.06 9.07
C LEU A 49 0.63 5.84 9.87
N ARG A 50 1.60 5.06 9.36
CA ARG A 50 2.20 3.93 10.10
C ARG A 50 2.91 4.39 11.37
N LYS A 51 3.60 5.53 11.32
CA LYS A 51 4.24 6.16 12.50
C LYS A 51 3.16 6.58 13.51
N PHE A 52 2.11 7.25 13.06
CA PHE A 52 1.02 7.71 13.93
C PHE A 52 0.22 6.58 14.60
N TYR A 53 -0.02 5.49 13.89
CA TYR A 53 -0.75 4.31 14.41
C TYR A 53 0.16 3.26 15.05
N LYS A 54 1.46 3.54 15.22
CA LYS A 54 2.37 2.61 15.90
C LYS A 54 1.93 2.42 17.36
N GLY A 55 1.83 1.17 17.81
CA GLY A 55 1.40 0.81 19.17
C GLY A 55 -0.11 0.94 19.45
N LYS A 56 -0.89 1.59 18.59
CA LYS A 56 -2.35 1.67 18.77
C LYS A 56 -3.02 0.33 18.46
N LYS A 57 -3.98 -0.08 19.30
CA LYS A 57 -4.77 -1.32 19.14
C LYS A 57 -5.59 -1.30 17.85
N TYR A 58 -6.25 -0.18 17.56
CA TYR A 58 -7.11 -0.03 16.38
C TYR A 58 -6.38 0.73 15.28
N LYS A 59 -6.20 0.07 14.14
CA LYS A 59 -5.60 0.64 12.93
C LYS A 59 -6.58 0.52 11.77
N PRO A 60 -6.57 1.50 10.84
CA PRO A 60 -7.31 1.38 9.59
C PRO A 60 -7.00 0.08 8.85
N LEU A 61 -8.00 -0.52 8.21
CA LEU A 61 -7.89 -1.79 7.48
C LEU A 61 -6.73 -1.78 6.47
N GLU A 62 -6.49 -0.65 5.80
CA GLU A 62 -5.41 -0.50 4.83
C GLU A 62 -4.00 -0.69 5.42
N LEU A 63 -3.81 -0.34 6.70
CA LEU A 63 -2.52 -0.46 7.39
C LEU A 63 -2.34 -1.83 8.06
N GLN A 64 -3.39 -2.65 8.10
CA GLN A 64 -3.32 -3.98 8.67
C GLN A 64 -2.56 -4.93 7.72
N PRO A 65 -1.88 -5.95 8.28
CA PRO A 65 -1.24 -6.96 7.45
C PRO A 65 -2.30 -7.69 6.61
N LYS A 66 -2.10 -7.76 5.29
CA LYS A 66 -2.98 -8.53 4.40
C LYS A 66 -2.71 -10.01 4.61
N LYS A 67 -3.59 -10.68 5.36
CA LYS A 67 -3.60 -12.13 5.55
C LYS A 67 -4.89 -12.73 5.01
N ILE A 68 -4.89 -14.04 4.79
CA ILE A 68 -6.10 -14.79 4.41
C ILE A 68 -7.04 -14.83 5.64
N CYS A 69 -8.35 -14.88 5.39
CA CYS A 69 -9.38 -14.98 6.44
C CYS A 69 -9.09 -16.11 7.44
N THR A 70 -8.69 -17.29 6.96
CA THR A 70 -8.32 -18.43 7.80
C THR A 70 -7.22 -18.10 8.80
N MET A 71 -6.19 -17.35 8.39
CA MET A 71 -5.10 -16.92 9.29
C MET A 71 -5.53 -15.86 10.30
N HIS A 72 -6.59 -15.10 10.03
CA HIS A 72 -7.17 -14.15 10.98
C HIS A 72 -8.03 -14.83 12.03
N CYS A 73 -8.73 -15.91 11.65
CA CYS A 73 -9.59 -16.69 12.56
C CYS A 73 -8.81 -17.72 13.40
N GLN A 74 -7.58 -18.07 13.00
CA GLN A 74 -6.71 -18.96 13.76
C GLN A 74 -6.33 -18.37 15.13
N LEU A 75 -6.21 -19.25 16.13
CA LEU A 75 -5.73 -18.88 17.47
C LEU A 75 -4.29 -18.35 17.41
N ASN A 76 -3.95 -17.46 18.35
CA ASN A 76 -2.59 -17.01 18.51
C ASN A 76 -1.72 -18.17 19.03
N LYS A 77 -0.44 -18.24 18.63
CA LYS A 77 0.49 -19.29 19.12
C LYS A 77 0.53 -19.40 20.65
N ARG A 78 0.32 -18.31 21.36
CA ARG A 78 0.25 -18.30 22.83
C ARG A 78 -1.00 -19.01 23.34
N GLU A 79 -2.14 -18.82 22.69
CA GLU A 79 -3.42 -19.47 22.99
C GLU A 79 -3.36 -20.96 22.67
N GLU A 80 -2.71 -21.31 21.55
CA GLU A 80 -2.50 -22.71 21.17
C GLU A 80 -1.61 -23.46 22.17
N ASN A 81 -0.58 -22.80 22.69
CA ASN A 81 0.37 -23.40 23.65
C ASN A 81 -0.02 -23.22 25.12
N LEU A 82 -1.20 -22.65 25.40
CA LEU A 82 -1.66 -22.42 26.77
C LEU A 82 -1.99 -23.77 27.43
N LYS A 83 -1.13 -24.19 28.35
CA LYS A 83 -1.29 -25.42 29.15
C LYS A 83 -1.93 -25.10 30.49
N THR A 84 -2.73 -26.03 31.00
CA THR A 84 -3.27 -25.91 32.35
C THR A 84 -2.16 -26.09 33.40
N LYS A 85 -2.34 -25.54 34.61
CA LYS A 85 -1.35 -25.67 35.69
C LYS A 85 -1.02 -27.15 35.99
N GLN A 86 -2.00 -28.03 35.90
CA GLN A 86 -1.82 -29.47 36.09
C GLN A 86 -0.95 -30.09 35.00
N GLN A 87 -1.14 -29.72 33.73
CA GLN A 87 -0.30 -30.19 32.63
C GLN A 87 1.13 -29.68 32.76
N GLN A 88 1.33 -28.43 33.20
CA GLN A 88 2.66 -27.88 33.44
C GLN A 88 3.39 -28.64 34.55
N TRP A 89 2.70 -28.91 35.66
CA TRP A 89 3.28 -29.67 36.77
C TRP A 89 3.67 -31.10 36.36
N LYS A 90 2.81 -31.78 35.59
CA LYS A 90 3.09 -33.11 35.02
C LYS A 90 4.26 -33.14 34.02
N GLN A 91 4.57 -32.01 33.38
CA GLN A 91 5.72 -31.91 32.47
C GLN A 91 7.03 -31.56 33.19
N TRP A 92 6.93 -31.01 34.40
CA TRP A 92 8.08 -30.63 35.20
C TRP A 92 8.64 -31.80 36.01
N LEU A 93 7.75 -32.67 36.49
CA LEU A 93 8.08 -34.01 37.01
C LEU A 93 8.60 -34.91 35.90
#